data_AF-G5GIR6-F1
#
_entry.id   AF-G5GIR6-F1
#
_cell.length_a   1.000
_cell.length_b   1.000
_cell.length_c   1.000
_cell.angle_alpha   90.00
_cell.angle_beta   90.00
_cell.angle_gamma   90.00
#
_symmetry.space_group_name_H-M   'P 1'
#
loop_
_entity.id
_entity.type
_entity.pdbx_description
1 polymer ?
#
loop_
_entity_poly.entity_id
_entity_poly.type
_entity_poly.pdbx_seq_one_letter_code
_entity_poly.pdbx_strand_id
1 'polypeptide(L)'
;MTWDFIISAKNKYMKGKRIKILSLSLFLVLLFMLIFLYKRYDMYKIDAVTKHKFESLMLKPMDEVVLTLGEPDDWEGCGMLHPVYVLDNGIRVELIFGYNSEIQNNALWRVRYKKNEKTIRDMKVKLP
;
A
#
# COMPACT_ATOMS: atom_id res chain seq x y z
N MET A 1 -21.42 39.88 49.25
CA MET A 1 -21.85 40.14 47.86
C MET A 1 -20.70 40.07 46.85
N THR A 2 -19.54 40.68 47.11
CA THR A 2 -18.35 40.62 46.22
C THR A 2 -17.69 39.24 46.11
N TRP A 3 -17.74 38.43 47.17
CA TRP A 3 -17.13 37.09 47.22
C TRP A 3 -17.78 36.08 46.26
N ASP A 4 -19.10 36.05 46.15
CA ASP A 4 -19.82 35.14 45.23
C ASP A 4 -19.55 35.46 43.76
N PHE A 5 -19.37 36.76 43.44
CA PHE A 5 -19.03 37.20 42.09
C PHE A 5 -17.62 36.74 41.68
N ILE A 6 -16.65 36.83 42.60
CA ILE A 6 -15.27 36.38 42.37
C ILE A 6 -15.20 34.86 42.16
N ILE A 7 -15.93 34.07 42.97
CA ILE A 7 -16.01 32.61 42.82
C ILE A 7 -16.65 32.24 41.48
N SER A 8 -17.76 32.90 41.11
CA SER A 8 -18.46 32.67 39.85
C SER A 8 -17.58 32.98 38.62
N ALA A 9 -16.90 34.13 38.63
CA ALA A 9 -15.98 34.52 37.57
C ALA A 9 -14.79 33.54 37.45
N LYS A 10 -14.21 33.12 38.58
CA LYS A 10 -13.12 32.12 38.61
C LYS A 10 -13.57 30.77 38.07
N ASN A 11 -14.76 30.29 38.43
CA ASN A 11 -15.31 29.03 37.91
C ASN A 11 -15.59 29.10 36.40
N LYS A 12 -16.14 30.21 35.91
CA LYS A 12 -16.37 30.41 34.47
C LYS A 12 -15.06 30.42 33.68
N TYR A 13 -14.04 31.11 34.19
CA TYR A 13 -12.69 31.12 33.60
C TYR A 13 -12.06 29.72 33.59
N MET A 14 -12.10 29.00 34.71
CA MET A 14 -11.56 27.64 34.83
C MET A 14 -12.28 26.64 33.92
N LYS A 15 -13.61 26.78 33.77
CA LYS A 15 -14.43 25.96 32.86
C LYS A 15 -14.04 26.22 31.39
N GLY A 16 -13.89 27.49 31.00
CA GLY A 16 -13.42 27.86 29.66
C GLY A 16 -12.00 27.37 29.36
N LYS A 17 -11.08 27.50 30.33
CA LYS A 17 -9.69 26.99 30.20
C LYS A 17 -9.65 25.47 30.05
N ARG A 18 -10.46 24.72 30.81
CA ARG A 18 -10.60 23.26 30.67
C ARG A 18 -11.14 22.86 29.31
N ILE A 19 -12.17 23.54 28.79
CA ILE A 19 -12.72 23.26 27.45
C ILE A 19 -11.65 23.47 26.36
N LYS A 20 -10.87 24.54 26.45
CA LYS A 20 -9.76 24.79 25.49
C LYS A 20 -8.68 23.71 25.53
N ILE A 21 -8.31 23.24 26.73
CA ILE A 21 -7.32 22.15 26.89
C ILE A 21 -7.85 20.83 26.31
N LEU A 22 -9.12 20.50 26.59
CA LEU A 22 -9.77 19.30 26.04
C LEU A 22 -9.87 19.37 24.51
N SER A 23 -10.21 20.54 23.97
CA SER A 23 -10.27 20.77 22.52
C SER A 23 -8.89 20.62 21.86
N LEU A 24 -7.84 21.18 22.46
CA LEU A 24 -6.47 21.05 21.96
C LEU A 24 -5.98 19.60 22.01
N SER A 25 -6.26 18.89 23.11
CA SER A 25 -5.94 17.47 23.25
C SER A 25 -6.64 16.63 22.19
N LEU A 26 -7.92 16.89 21.94
CA LEU A 26 -8.69 16.20 20.91
C LEU A 26 -8.10 16.47 19.51
N PHE A 27 -7.73 17.71 19.22
CA PHE A 27 -7.11 18.08 17.94
C PHE A 27 -5.78 17.33 17.71
N LEU A 28 -4.92 17.25 18.73
CA LEU A 28 -3.66 16.50 18.67
C LEU A 28 -3.88 15.01 18.38
N VAL A 29 -4.88 14.40 19.02
CA VAL A 29 -5.23 12.98 18.78
C VAL A 29 -5.72 12.78 17.35
N LEU A 30 -6.58 13.67 16.84
CA LEU A 30 -7.07 13.62 15.47
C LEU A 30 -5.93 13.80 14.44
N LEU A 31 -5.01 14.71 14.70
CA LEU A 31 -3.84 14.93 13.85
C LEU A 31 -2.96 13.68 13.80
N PHE A 32 -2.71 13.04 14.95
CA PHE A 32 -1.92 11.81 15.00
C PHE A 32 -2.58 10.67 14.24
N MET A 33 -3.91 10.50 14.39
CA MET A 33 -4.69 9.54 13.61
C MET A 33 -4.59 9.82 12.10
N LEU A 34 -4.64 11.09 11.69
CA LEU A 34 -4.52 11.49 10.28
C LEU A 34 -3.14 11.14 9.70
N ILE A 35 -2.06 11.46 10.43
CA ILE A 35 -0.69 11.12 10.02
C ILE A 35 -0.53 9.59 9.90
N PHE A 36 -1.08 8.85 10.87
CA PHE A 36 -1.05 7.41 10.85
C PHE A 36 -1.80 6.82 9.64
N LEU A 37 -3.00 7.33 9.36
CA LEU A 37 -3.79 6.97 8.18
C LEU A 37 -3.05 7.29 6.87
N TYR A 38 -2.44 8.47 6.78
CA TYR A 38 -1.68 8.88 5.61
C TYR A 38 -0.47 7.96 5.36
N LYS A 39 0.34 7.72 6.40
CA LYS A 39 1.50 6.82 6.31
C LYS A 39 1.09 5.40 5.94
N ARG A 40 -0.04 4.93 6.47
CA ARG A 40 -0.60 3.62 6.11
C ARG A 40 -1.03 3.59 4.65
N TYR A 41 -1.73 4.62 4.17
CA TYR A 41 -2.19 4.68 2.79
C TYR A 41 -1.03 4.72 1.79
N ASP A 42 -0.04 5.57 2.04
CA ASP A 42 1.15 5.71 1.19
C ASP A 42 1.96 4.42 1.12
N MET A 43 2.03 3.67 2.23
CA MET A 43 2.71 2.38 2.27
C MET A 43 2.09 1.36 1.29
N TYR A 44 0.78 1.40 1.06
CA TYR A 44 0.05 0.43 0.21
C TYR A 44 -0.22 0.93 -1.22
N LYS A 45 0.21 2.14 -1.57
CA LYS A 45 -0.03 2.71 -2.89
C LYS A 45 1.04 2.23 -3.87
N ILE A 46 0.59 1.60 -4.94
CA ILE A 46 1.40 1.34 -6.15
C ILE A 46 1.09 2.46 -7.12
N ASP A 47 2.10 3.09 -7.71
CA ASP A 47 1.87 4.11 -8.71
C ASP A 47 1.23 3.51 -9.98
N ALA A 48 0.44 4.33 -10.68
CA ALA A 48 -0.33 3.87 -11.82
C ALA A 48 0.57 3.42 -12.98
N VAL A 49 1.76 4.02 -13.13
CA VAL A 49 2.70 3.72 -14.21
C VAL A 49 3.31 2.34 -14.02
N THR A 50 3.84 2.04 -12.83
CA THR A 50 4.33 0.73 -12.44
C THR A 50 3.23 -0.31 -12.58
N LYS A 51 2.04 -0.03 -12.04
CA LYS A 51 0.91 -0.94 -12.15
C LYS A 51 0.62 -1.29 -13.61
N HIS A 52 0.54 -0.29 -14.49
CA HIS A 52 0.32 -0.50 -15.91
C HIS A 52 1.48 -1.25 -16.58
N LYS A 53 2.73 -0.92 -16.24
CA LYS A 53 3.94 -1.58 -16.78
C LYS A 53 3.88 -3.10 -16.59
N PHE A 54 3.51 -3.59 -15.41
CA PHE A 54 3.43 -5.02 -15.15
C PHE A 54 2.10 -5.65 -15.59
N GLU A 55 0.96 -4.98 -15.33
CA GLU A 55 -0.36 -5.56 -15.64
C GLU A 55 -0.67 -5.59 -17.15
N SER A 56 -0.04 -4.74 -17.96
CA SER A 56 -0.18 -4.78 -19.44
C SER A 56 0.49 -6.01 -20.08
N LEU A 57 1.40 -6.67 -19.35
CA LEU A 57 2.10 -7.87 -19.80
C LEU A 57 1.34 -9.17 -19.47
N MET A 58 0.13 -9.07 -18.93
CA MET A 58 -0.70 -10.25 -18.67
C MET A 58 -0.94 -11.03 -19.97
N LEU A 59 -0.96 -12.35 -19.86
CA LEU A 59 -1.06 -13.32 -20.95
C LEU A 59 0.13 -13.36 -21.91
N LYS A 60 1.18 -12.56 -21.68
CA LYS A 60 2.41 -12.64 -22.47
C LYS A 60 3.30 -13.79 -22.01
N PRO A 61 4.06 -14.40 -22.92
CA PRO A 61 5.02 -15.43 -22.56
C PRO A 61 6.24 -14.83 -21.84
N MET A 62 6.96 -15.68 -21.12
CA MET A 62 8.01 -15.25 -20.20
C MET A 62 9.19 -14.54 -20.86
N ASP A 63 9.55 -14.98 -22.06
CA ASP A 63 10.57 -14.35 -22.90
C ASP A 63 10.21 -12.90 -23.27
N GLU A 64 8.97 -12.63 -23.69
CA GLU A 64 8.51 -11.27 -24.00
C GLU A 64 8.47 -10.39 -22.74
N VAL A 65 8.07 -10.96 -21.60
CA VAL A 65 8.05 -10.25 -20.31
C VAL A 65 9.46 -9.84 -19.89
N VAL A 66 10.41 -10.78 -19.89
CA VAL A 66 11.82 -10.51 -19.51
C VAL A 66 12.47 -9.55 -20.51
N LEU A 67 12.18 -9.67 -21.80
CA LEU A 67 12.67 -8.72 -22.81
C LEU A 67 12.19 -7.29 -22.53
N THR A 68 10.94 -7.13 -22.06
CA THR A 68 10.34 -5.82 -21.79
C THR A 68 10.80 -5.22 -20.46
N LEU A 69 10.95 -6.06 -19.43
CA LEU A 69 11.24 -5.62 -18.06
C LEU A 69 12.73 -5.61 -17.74
N GLY A 70 13.55 -6.35 -18.49
CA GLY A 70 14.95 -6.60 -18.20
C GLY A 70 15.15 -7.85 -17.35
N GLU A 71 16.39 -8.03 -16.89
CA GLU A 71 16.75 -9.12 -15.99
C GLU A 71 16.07 -8.92 -14.62
N PRO A 72 15.47 -9.97 -14.04
CA PRO A 72 14.87 -9.89 -12.72
C PRO A 72 15.93 -9.83 -11.62
N ASP A 73 15.58 -9.18 -10.50
CA ASP A 73 16.45 -9.06 -9.33
C ASP A 73 16.59 -10.39 -8.58
N ASP A 74 15.57 -11.25 -8.64
CA ASP A 74 15.53 -12.52 -7.93
C ASP A 74 14.57 -13.52 -8.61
N TRP A 75 14.63 -14.78 -8.19
CA TRP A 75 13.77 -15.87 -8.66
C TRP A 75 13.20 -16.62 -7.45
N GLU A 76 11.87 -16.72 -7.38
CA GLU A 76 11.18 -17.44 -6.30
C GLU A 76 10.31 -18.57 -6.86
N GLY A 77 9.88 -19.49 -5.99
CA GLY A 77 8.98 -20.59 -6.34
C GLY A 77 9.63 -21.96 -6.15
N CYS A 78 8.81 -22.96 -5.80
CA CYS A 78 9.27 -24.34 -5.68
C CYS A 78 8.79 -25.09 -6.92
N GLY A 79 9.71 -25.53 -7.79
CA GLY A 79 9.41 -26.16 -9.07
C GLY A 79 9.48 -25.17 -10.24
N MET A 80 8.40 -24.42 -10.48
CA MET A 80 8.38 -23.36 -11.50
C MET A 80 8.91 -22.06 -10.90
N LEU A 81 10.20 -21.80 -11.12
CA LEU A 81 10.81 -20.52 -10.75
C LEU A 81 10.13 -19.39 -11.51
N HIS A 82 9.78 -18.34 -10.79
CA HIS A 82 9.14 -17.16 -11.32
C HIS A 82 9.96 -15.91 -10.99
N PRO A 83 10.11 -14.99 -11.95
CA PRO A 83 10.93 -13.80 -11.76
C PRO A 83 10.31 -12.86 -10.74
N VAL A 84 11.17 -12.21 -9.97
CA VAL A 84 10.84 -11.22 -8.95
C VAL A 84 11.61 -9.95 -9.23
N TYR A 85 10.89 -8.83 -9.26
CA TYR A 85 11.46 -7.49 -9.44
C TYR A 85 11.30 -6.68 -8.15
N VAL A 86 12.36 -6.00 -7.72
CA VAL A 86 12.37 -5.13 -6.54
C VAL A 86 12.43 -3.68 -7.00
N LEU A 87 11.35 -2.95 -6.78
CA LEU A 87 11.26 -1.54 -7.15
C LEU A 87 12.02 -0.67 -6.14
N ASP A 88 12.44 0.52 -6.56
CA ASP A 88 13.16 1.50 -5.72
C ASP A 88 12.44 1.86 -4.41
N ASN A 89 11.12 1.74 -4.39
CA ASN A 89 10.27 1.99 -3.22
C ASN A 89 10.12 0.77 -2.29
N GLY A 90 10.89 -0.29 -2.53
CA GLY A 90 10.91 -1.54 -1.76
C GLY A 90 9.73 -2.48 -2.02
N ILE A 91 8.92 -2.23 -3.06
CA ILE A 91 7.85 -3.16 -3.47
C ILE A 91 8.48 -4.30 -4.27
N ARG A 92 8.20 -5.53 -3.85
CA ARG A 92 8.56 -6.75 -4.58
C ARG A 92 7.40 -7.15 -5.49
N VAL A 93 7.68 -7.40 -6.77
CA VAL A 93 6.70 -7.78 -7.78
C VAL A 93 7.03 -9.19 -8.26
N GLU A 94 6.19 -10.15 -7.92
CA GLU A 94 6.30 -11.56 -8.33
C GLU A 94 5.43 -11.79 -9.57
N LEU A 95 6.02 -12.34 -10.63
CA LEU A 95 5.35 -12.60 -11.89
C LEU A 95 5.18 -14.10 -12.11
N ILE A 96 3.97 -14.63 -11.86
CA ILE A 96 3.73 -16.06 -11.86
C ILE A 96 3.18 -16.50 -13.21
N PHE A 97 3.87 -17.47 -13.82
CA PHE A 97 3.54 -18.04 -15.11
C PHE A 97 2.82 -19.38 -14.97
N GLY A 98 1.99 -19.70 -15.96
CA GLY A 98 1.16 -20.88 -15.98
C GLY A 98 0.88 -21.29 -17.41
N TYR A 99 0.63 -22.58 -17.62
CA TYR A 99 0.43 -23.12 -18.97
C TYR A 99 -0.84 -22.54 -19.62
N ASN A 100 -0.66 -21.93 -20.78
CA ASN A 100 -1.73 -21.43 -21.63
C ASN A 100 -1.86 -22.36 -22.84
N SER A 101 -3.06 -22.93 -23.04
CA SER A 101 -3.28 -23.92 -24.09
C SER A 101 -3.31 -23.31 -25.50
N GLU A 102 -3.73 -22.06 -25.64
CA GLU A 102 -3.85 -21.37 -26.94
C GLU A 102 -2.50 -21.06 -27.57
N ILE A 103 -1.54 -20.61 -26.76
CA ILE A 103 -0.17 -20.32 -27.22
C ILE A 103 0.80 -21.50 -27.00
N GLN A 104 0.29 -22.63 -26.47
CA GLN A 104 1.06 -23.84 -26.12
C GLN A 104 2.33 -23.55 -25.32
N ASN A 105 2.28 -22.54 -24.44
CA ASN A 105 3.44 -22.08 -23.67
C ASN A 105 2.98 -21.47 -22.34
N ASN A 106 3.93 -21.22 -21.44
CA ASN A 106 3.66 -20.55 -20.19
C ASN A 106 3.43 -19.06 -20.42
N ALA A 107 2.30 -18.55 -19.93
CA ALA A 107 1.93 -17.16 -19.98
C ALA A 107 1.83 -16.56 -18.57
N LEU A 108 2.09 -15.25 -18.46
CA LEU A 108 1.90 -14.51 -17.24
C LEU A 108 0.42 -14.46 -16.88
N TRP A 109 0.02 -15.12 -15.81
CA TRP A 109 -1.40 -15.16 -15.40
C TRP A 109 -1.65 -14.49 -14.06
N ARG A 110 -0.58 -14.19 -13.30
CA ARG A 110 -0.70 -13.56 -11.99
C ARG A 110 0.47 -12.65 -11.70
N VAL A 111 0.16 -11.44 -11.25
CA VAL A 111 1.13 -10.47 -10.74
C VAL A 111 0.80 -10.20 -9.28
N ARG A 112 1.78 -10.44 -8.40
CA ARG A 112 1.62 -10.22 -6.96
C ARG A 112 2.60 -9.13 -6.50
N TYR A 113 2.06 -8.11 -5.85
CA TYR A 113 2.83 -7.04 -5.26
C TYR A 113 2.92 -7.27 -3.75
N LYS A 114 4.13 -7.31 -3.22
CA LYS A 114 4.41 -7.43 -1.79
C LYS A 114 5.22 -6.23 -1.30
N LYS A 115 4.94 -5.80 -0.07
CA LYS A 115 5.75 -4.84 0.66
C LYS A 115 5.85 -5.28 2.11
N ASN A 116 7.06 -5.34 2.65
CA ASN A 116 7.31 -5.89 3.99
C ASN A 116 6.64 -7.26 4.17
N GLU A 117 6.84 -8.17 3.21
CA GLU A 117 6.27 -9.53 3.16
C GLU A 117 4.75 -9.64 3.05
N LYS A 118 4.01 -8.52 3.14
CA LYS A 118 2.56 -8.49 2.99
C LYS A 118 2.17 -8.26 1.55
N THR A 119 1.26 -9.08 1.03
CA THR A 119 0.63 -8.85 -0.27
C THR A 119 -0.25 -7.61 -0.21
N ILE A 120 0.08 -6.61 -1.03
CA ILE A 120 -0.64 -5.34 -1.13
C ILE A 120 -1.62 -5.33 -2.32
N ARG A 121 -1.33 -6.14 -3.34
CA ARG A 121 -2.17 -6.32 -4.52
C ARG A 121 -1.88 -7.66 -5.17
N ASP A 122 -2.93 -8.32 -5.66
CA ASP A 122 -2.86 -9.62 -6.33
C ASP A 122 -3.78 -9.58 -7.55
N MET A 123 -3.18 -9.50 -8.73
CA MET A 123 -3.90 -9.47 -10.00
C MET A 123 -3.81 -10.83 -10.66
N LYS A 124 -4.94 -11.38 -11.10
CA LYS A 124 -5.02 -12.69 -11.74
C LYS A 124 -5.90 -12.61 -12.98
N VAL A 125 -5.50 -13.32 -14.02
CA VAL A 125 -6.32 -13.56 -15.22
C VAL A 125 -6.45 -15.07 -15.40
N LYS A 126 -7.62 -15.50 -15.87
CA LYS A 126 -7.86 -16.90 -16.18
C LYS A 126 -7.14 -17.24 -17.49
N LEU A 127 -6.30 -18.26 -17.45
CA LEU A 127 -5.68 -18.81 -18.65
C LEU A 127 -6.71 -19.64 -19.43
N PRO A 128 -6.75 -19.52 -20.76
CA PRO A 128 -7.55 -20.36 -21.63
C PRO A 128 -6.97 -21.78 -21.78
#